data_AF-A0A1W0XE72-F1
#
_entry.id   AF-A0A1W0XE72-F1
#
_cell.length_a   1.000
_cell.length_b   1.000
_cell.length_c   1.000
_cell.angle_alpha   90.00
_cell.angle_beta   90.00
_cell.angle_gamma   90.00
#
_symmetry.space_group_name_H-M   'P 1'
#
loop_
_entity.id
_entity.type
_entity.pdbx_description
1 polymer ?
#
loop_
_entity_poly.entity_id
_entity_poly.type
_entity_poly.pdbx_seq_one_letter_code
_entity_poly.pdbx_strand_id
1 'polypeptide(L)'
;MQLDYVLACGQSFRWHKNASGEWHGVIGRKAFRLRQTNDHVEYQVFPGPSADMPAISEPAPKNRRQSKSAKETASMEFSKTPAVIDPHLSELHRYFALETSLMPLYEAWSAADERFAAVAPQFQGIRMLQQDFVETLFSFICSSNNNIQRIQQMVEKLCSNYGAAICSLDGRTFYSFPSVDRLAGKEVDGELRKLGFGYRAGFLQKSAEYITKHPEWLDQVVKADYATAKSLLMELPGVGAKVADCICLMSLGHHGVVPVDTHVFAITAEHYLPKLRDIKSVTPRVYNEIGEFYRARFGPMAGWAHSVLFTAHLARFKKKAESSAGRTHNKRKKMVTPESVGAEHVSATDCVN
;
A
#
# COMPACT_ATOMS: atom_id res chain seq x y z
N MET A 1 -0.25 12.66 -5.28
CA MET A 1 -0.29 11.48 -4.37
C MET A 1 0.47 11.81 -3.10
N GLN A 2 0.22 11.13 -1.97
CA GLN A 2 1.00 11.26 -0.72
C GLN A 2 1.49 9.86 -0.27
N LEU A 3 2.77 9.55 -0.46
CA LEU A 3 3.32 8.21 -0.21
C LEU A 3 3.13 7.77 1.25
N ASP A 4 3.32 8.67 2.20
CA ASP A 4 3.20 8.37 3.63
C ASP A 4 1.80 7.87 4.01
N TYR A 5 0.76 8.44 3.40
CA TYR A 5 -0.60 8.01 3.64
C TYR A 5 -0.91 6.70 2.93
N VAL A 6 -0.49 6.56 1.67
CA VAL A 6 -0.80 5.39 0.84
C VAL A 6 -0.06 4.13 1.32
N LEU A 7 1.24 4.23 1.55
CA LEU A 7 2.10 3.07 1.83
C LEU A 7 2.09 2.63 3.29
N ALA A 8 1.58 3.48 4.21
CA ALA A 8 1.57 3.19 5.65
C ALA A 8 0.18 2.99 6.25
N CYS A 9 -0.90 3.03 5.44
CA CYS A 9 -2.27 2.84 5.92
C CYS A 9 -2.74 1.38 5.98
N GLY A 10 -1.93 0.41 5.56
CA GLY A 10 -2.28 -1.01 5.61
C GLY A 10 -3.04 -1.54 4.38
N GLN A 11 -2.97 -0.82 3.24
CA GLN A 11 -3.35 -1.37 1.94
C GLN A 11 -2.33 -2.43 1.48
N SER A 12 -1.05 -2.08 1.55
CA SER A 12 0.08 -2.98 1.29
C SER A 12 0.93 -3.14 2.56
N PHE A 13 1.63 -4.26 2.65
CA PHE A 13 2.50 -4.61 3.76
C PHE A 13 3.97 -4.79 3.33
N ARG A 14 4.29 -4.39 2.09
CA ARG A 14 5.59 -4.63 1.43
C ARG A 14 6.47 -3.39 1.34
N TRP A 15 6.07 -2.29 1.97
CA TRP A 15 6.75 -1.01 1.90
C TRP A 15 7.34 -0.60 3.25
N HIS A 16 8.60 -0.18 3.25
CA HIS A 16 9.34 0.26 4.42
C HIS A 16 9.91 1.65 4.18
N LYS A 17 9.74 2.55 5.15
CA LYS A 17 10.41 3.85 5.10
C LYS A 17 11.77 3.75 5.77
N ASN A 18 12.84 4.10 5.07
CA ASN A 18 14.19 4.14 5.64
C ASN A 18 14.42 5.43 6.45
N ALA A 19 15.57 5.54 7.11
CA ALA A 19 15.91 6.70 7.94
C ALA A 19 16.04 8.01 7.14
N SER A 20 16.37 7.94 5.85
CA SER A 20 16.43 9.11 4.96
C SER A 20 15.05 9.56 4.45
N GLY A 21 13.99 8.82 4.78
CA GLY A 21 12.62 9.15 4.41
C GLY A 21 12.18 8.59 3.04
N GLU A 22 12.99 7.72 2.43
CA GLU A 22 12.65 7.02 1.20
C GLU A 22 11.85 5.74 1.48
N TRP A 23 10.96 5.39 0.56
CA TRP A 23 10.13 4.19 0.64
C TRP A 23 10.73 3.08 -0.20
N HIS A 24 11.04 1.94 0.42
CA HIS A 24 11.52 0.74 -0.26
C HIS A 24 10.44 -0.33 -0.24
N GLY A 25 10.15 -0.94 -1.38
CA GLY A 25 9.18 -2.03 -1.44
C GLY A 25 9.35 -2.92 -2.65
N VAL A 26 8.46 -3.89 -2.80
CA VAL A 26 8.49 -4.87 -3.89
C VAL A 26 7.17 -4.82 -4.64
N ILE A 27 7.24 -4.77 -5.96
CA ILE A 27 6.10 -4.98 -6.86
C ILE A 27 6.49 -6.15 -7.78
N GLY A 28 5.74 -7.25 -7.68
CA GLY A 28 6.07 -8.48 -8.40
C GLY A 28 7.45 -9.02 -8.03
N ARG A 29 8.37 -9.03 -9.01
CA ARG A 29 9.76 -9.53 -8.86
C ARG A 29 10.80 -8.41 -8.88
N LYS A 30 10.40 -7.17 -8.64
CA LYS A 30 11.29 -6.00 -8.67
C LYS A 30 11.18 -5.26 -7.35
N ALA A 31 12.33 -4.86 -6.80
CA ALA A 31 12.35 -3.92 -5.68
C ALA A 31 12.38 -2.48 -6.20
N PHE A 32 11.72 -1.59 -5.49
CA PHE A 32 11.60 -0.18 -5.82
C PHE A 32 12.06 0.65 -4.63
N ARG A 33 12.82 1.70 -4.92
CA ARG A 33 13.05 2.83 -4.01
C ARG A 33 12.25 4.01 -4.55
N LEU A 34 11.46 4.65 -3.70
CA LEU A 34 10.64 5.81 -4.02
C LEU A 34 11.01 6.98 -3.11
N ARG A 35 11.21 8.15 -3.70
CA ARG A 35 11.43 9.42 -2.99
C ARG A 35 10.43 10.44 -3.47
N GLN A 36 9.70 11.05 -2.52
CA GLN A 36 8.69 12.05 -2.84
C GLN A 36 9.24 13.47 -2.59
N THR A 37 9.10 14.33 -3.59
CA THR A 37 9.28 15.79 -3.49
C THR A 37 7.90 16.47 -3.36
N ASN A 38 7.86 17.80 -3.46
CA ASN A 38 6.59 18.55 -3.42
C ASN A 38 5.72 18.32 -4.67
N ASP A 39 6.34 18.05 -5.81
CA ASP A 39 5.74 18.08 -7.14
C ASP A 39 5.80 16.72 -7.86
N HIS A 40 6.73 15.84 -7.51
CA HIS A 40 6.89 14.54 -8.17
C HIS A 40 7.28 13.41 -7.20
N VAL A 41 7.22 12.18 -7.71
CA VAL A 41 7.77 10.99 -7.05
C VAL A 41 8.84 10.42 -7.96
N GLU A 42 10.06 10.41 -7.46
CA GLU A 42 11.18 9.74 -8.11
C GLU A 42 11.16 8.26 -7.75
N TYR A 43 11.62 7.41 -8.67
CA TYR A 43 11.81 6.00 -8.41
C TYR A 43 13.14 5.49 -8.94
N GLN A 44 13.63 4.44 -8.29
CA GLN A 44 14.72 3.59 -8.76
C GLN A 44 14.26 2.14 -8.66
N VAL A 45 14.58 1.34 -9.68
CA VAL A 45 14.17 -0.07 -9.79
C VAL A 45 15.38 -0.98 -9.67
N PHE A 46 15.22 -2.06 -8.92
CA PHE A 46 16.19 -3.13 -8.77
C PHE A 46 15.51 -4.42 -9.22
N PRO A 47 15.69 -4.83 -10.49
CA PRO A 47 15.08 -6.05 -11.00
C PRO A 47 15.66 -7.27 -10.28
N GLY A 48 14.80 -8.22 -9.94
CA GLY A 48 15.24 -9.53 -9.46
C GLY A 48 15.91 -10.33 -10.57
N PRO A 49 16.60 -11.44 -10.22
CA PRO A 49 17.21 -12.32 -11.20
C PRO A 49 16.16 -12.79 -12.22
N SER A 50 16.53 -12.78 -13.51
CA SER A 50 15.69 -13.34 -14.58
C SER A 50 15.39 -14.81 -14.27
N ALA A 51 14.22 -15.31 -14.69
CA ALA A 51 13.90 -16.74 -14.59
C ALA A 51 14.94 -17.62 -15.33
N ASP A 52 15.69 -17.04 -16.27
CA ASP A 52 16.75 -17.69 -17.05
C ASP A 52 18.17 -17.51 -16.46
N MET A 53 18.31 -16.80 -15.34
CA MET A 53 19.59 -16.68 -14.65
C MET A 53 19.65 -17.69 -13.49
N PRO A 54 20.69 -18.53 -13.41
CA PRO A 54 20.83 -19.46 -12.30
C PRO A 54 20.84 -18.68 -10.98
N ALA A 55 20.08 -19.20 -10.01
CA ALA A 55 19.98 -18.66 -8.67
C ALA A 55 21.37 -18.24 -8.17
N ILE A 56 21.48 -17.00 -7.69
CA ILE A 56 22.69 -16.49 -7.06
C ILE A 56 23.05 -17.48 -5.94
N SER A 57 24.14 -18.21 -6.15
CA SER A 57 24.65 -19.20 -5.22
C SER A 57 24.94 -18.54 -3.87
N GLU A 58 24.45 -19.16 -2.80
CA GLU A 58 24.85 -18.83 -1.42
C GLU A 58 26.38 -18.79 -1.27
N PRO A 59 26.95 -17.94 -0.39
CA PRO A 59 28.40 -17.81 -0.28
C PRO A 59 29.00 -18.91 0.59
N ALA A 60 30.02 -19.58 0.06
CA ALA A 60 31.05 -20.29 0.83
C ALA A 60 32.46 -19.95 0.29
N PRO A 61 33.54 -20.07 1.10
CA PRO A 61 34.62 -19.08 1.13
C PRO A 61 35.91 -19.39 0.34
N LYS A 62 36.58 -18.29 -0.04
CA LYS A 62 38.04 -17.99 -0.21
C LYS A 62 38.88 -18.60 -1.35
N ASN A 63 39.53 -17.66 -2.05
CA ASN A 63 40.79 -17.69 -2.84
C ASN A 63 40.69 -18.39 -4.21
N ARG A 64 41.21 -17.90 -5.35
CA ARG A 64 42.41 -17.08 -5.61
C ARG A 64 42.41 -16.57 -7.09
N ARG A 65 42.75 -15.28 -7.26
CA ARG A 65 43.53 -14.58 -8.33
C ARG A 65 43.19 -14.61 -9.85
N GLN A 66 43.28 -13.37 -10.37
CA GLN A 66 43.87 -12.88 -11.64
C GLN A 66 42.99 -12.88 -12.91
N SER A 67 42.55 -11.70 -13.38
CA SER A 67 43.19 -10.79 -14.38
C SER A 67 42.59 -11.04 -15.79
N LYS A 68 42.30 -10.14 -16.73
CA LYS A 68 42.79 -8.81 -17.15
C LYS A 68 41.72 -8.16 -18.08
N SER A 69 41.64 -6.82 -18.03
CA SER A 69 41.42 -5.83 -19.11
C SER A 69 41.00 -6.27 -20.54
N ALA A 70 39.98 -5.59 -21.09
CA ALA A 70 40.09 -4.88 -22.38
C ALA A 70 38.99 -3.80 -22.56
N LYS A 71 39.39 -2.65 -23.11
CA LYS A 71 38.59 -1.49 -23.54
C LYS A 71 38.17 -1.67 -25.01
N GLU A 72 37.07 -1.04 -25.41
CA GLU A 72 36.86 -0.33 -26.71
C GLU A 72 35.43 0.26 -26.72
N THR A 73 35.23 1.57 -26.53
CA THR A 73 35.17 2.70 -27.50
C THR A 73 34.07 2.62 -28.57
N ALA A 74 32.95 3.26 -28.23
CA ALA A 74 32.10 4.20 -28.99
C ALA A 74 31.92 4.08 -30.52
N SER A 75 30.65 4.10 -30.94
CA SER A 75 30.18 5.01 -31.99
C SER A 75 28.70 5.37 -31.73
N MET A 76 28.45 6.68 -31.66
CA MET A 76 27.12 7.30 -31.55
C MET A 76 26.52 7.42 -32.95
N GLU A 77 25.39 6.79 -33.19
CA GLU A 77 24.48 7.16 -34.27
C GLU A 77 23.15 7.63 -33.68
N PHE A 78 22.82 8.89 -33.96
CA PHE A 78 21.58 9.55 -33.57
C PHE A 78 20.43 9.00 -34.43
N SER A 79 19.87 7.86 -34.03
CA SER A 79 18.59 7.39 -34.56
C SER A 79 17.47 7.88 -33.64
N LYS A 80 16.55 8.68 -34.19
CA LYS A 80 15.34 9.14 -33.50
C LYS A 80 14.43 7.94 -33.24
N THR A 81 14.67 7.21 -32.15
CA THR A 81 13.73 6.23 -31.62
C THR A 81 12.53 6.97 -30.99
N PRO A 82 11.29 6.46 -31.14
CA PRO A 82 10.16 6.96 -30.38
C PRO A 82 10.51 6.85 -28.89
N ALA A 83 10.15 7.86 -28.08
CA ALA A 83 10.41 7.87 -26.65
C ALA A 83 10.12 6.49 -26.05
N VAL A 84 11.16 5.82 -25.56
CA VAL A 84 11.04 4.51 -24.91
C VAL A 84 10.10 4.70 -23.73
N ILE A 85 8.87 4.19 -23.83
CA ILE A 85 7.95 4.16 -22.70
C ILE A 85 8.65 3.29 -21.65
N ASP A 86 9.11 3.90 -20.56
CA ASP A 86 9.72 3.16 -19.47
C ASP A 86 8.70 2.12 -18.96
N PRO A 87 8.92 0.81 -19.16
CA PRO A 87 7.96 -0.21 -18.77
C PRO A 87 7.76 -0.26 -17.25
N HIS A 88 8.72 0.21 -16.47
CA HIS A 88 8.60 0.34 -15.02
C HIS A 88 7.69 1.50 -14.62
N LEU A 89 7.69 2.59 -15.40
CA LEU A 89 6.76 3.68 -15.20
C LEU A 89 5.32 3.21 -15.42
N SER A 90 5.06 2.44 -16.48
CA SER A 90 3.74 1.84 -16.72
C SER A 90 3.29 0.92 -15.58
N GLU A 91 4.22 0.15 -15.00
CA GLU A 91 3.95 -0.70 -13.84
C GLU A 91 3.58 0.11 -12.59
N LEU A 92 4.31 1.20 -12.31
CA LEU A 92 4.00 2.13 -11.21
C LEU A 92 2.68 2.88 -11.44
N HIS A 93 2.40 3.29 -12.69
CA HIS A 93 1.14 3.92 -13.07
C HIS A 93 -0.05 3.04 -12.72
N ARG A 94 0.01 1.76 -13.09
CA ARG A 94 -1.02 0.79 -12.73
C ARG A 94 -1.07 0.55 -11.21
N TYR A 95 0.06 0.25 -10.57
CA TYR A 95 0.12 -0.06 -9.14
C TYR A 95 -0.46 1.06 -8.26
N PHE A 96 -0.19 2.32 -8.58
CA PHE A 96 -0.73 3.48 -7.87
C PHE A 96 -2.03 4.04 -8.49
N ALA A 97 -2.57 3.39 -9.52
CA ALA A 97 -3.74 3.82 -10.27
C ALA A 97 -3.67 5.28 -10.77
N LEU A 98 -2.50 5.71 -11.26
CA LEU A 98 -2.18 7.11 -11.57
C LEU A 98 -3.05 7.73 -12.67
N GLU A 99 -3.68 6.90 -13.50
CA GLU A 99 -4.62 7.33 -14.55
C GLU A 99 -5.89 7.97 -13.97
N THR A 100 -6.29 7.59 -12.75
CA THR A 100 -7.48 8.16 -12.09
C THR A 100 -7.17 9.54 -11.51
N SER A 101 -7.77 10.61 -12.02
CA SER A 101 -7.63 11.94 -11.42
C SER A 101 -8.30 12.03 -10.06
N LEU A 102 -7.53 12.38 -9.01
CA LEU A 102 -8.04 12.43 -7.64
C LEU A 102 -8.87 13.69 -7.35
N MET A 103 -8.54 14.84 -7.95
CA MET A 103 -9.16 16.12 -7.59
C MET A 103 -10.68 16.10 -7.80
N PRO A 104 -11.20 15.67 -8.97
CA PRO A 104 -12.65 15.60 -9.18
C PRO A 104 -13.36 14.65 -8.21
N LEU A 105 -12.68 13.55 -7.83
CA LEU A 105 -13.22 12.61 -6.85
C LEU A 105 -13.33 13.25 -5.46
N TYR A 106 -12.27 13.93 -5.01
CA TYR A 106 -12.26 14.63 -3.73
C TYR A 106 -13.31 15.74 -3.68
N GLU A 107 -13.50 16.48 -4.77
CA GLU A 107 -14.56 17.51 -4.89
C GLU A 107 -15.94 16.89 -4.78
N ALA A 108 -16.22 15.81 -5.53
CA ALA A 108 -17.50 15.11 -5.50
C ALA A 108 -17.79 14.51 -4.11
N TRP A 109 -16.81 13.86 -3.48
CA TRP A 109 -16.98 13.27 -2.15
C TRP A 109 -17.13 14.32 -1.05
N SER A 110 -16.44 15.46 -1.16
CA SER A 110 -16.60 16.57 -0.22
C SER A 110 -17.97 17.22 -0.35
N ALA A 111 -18.50 17.33 -1.57
CA ALA A 111 -19.87 17.81 -1.79
C ALA A 111 -20.93 16.84 -1.25
N ALA A 112 -20.65 15.53 -1.28
CA ALA A 112 -21.58 14.49 -0.84
C ALA A 112 -21.55 14.20 0.67
N ASP A 113 -20.49 14.60 1.39
CA ASP A 113 -20.30 14.25 2.81
C ASP A 113 -19.52 15.30 3.60
N GLU A 114 -20.16 15.87 4.64
CA GLU A 114 -19.57 16.91 5.49
C GLU A 114 -18.31 16.40 6.23
N ARG A 115 -18.32 15.15 6.69
CA ARG A 115 -17.17 14.57 7.41
C ARG A 115 -15.99 14.36 6.47
N PHE A 116 -16.23 13.92 5.24
CA PHE A 116 -15.21 13.85 4.20
C PHE A 116 -14.64 15.25 3.91
N ALA A 117 -15.52 16.24 3.68
CA ALA A 117 -15.11 17.62 3.45
C ALA A 117 -14.22 18.18 4.56
N ALA A 118 -14.50 17.82 5.82
CA ALA A 118 -13.72 18.24 6.98
C ALA A 118 -12.31 17.63 7.02
N VAL A 119 -12.10 16.40 6.53
CA VAL A 119 -10.77 15.75 6.55
C VAL A 119 -9.97 15.93 5.27
N ALA A 120 -10.65 16.11 4.13
CA ALA A 120 -10.05 16.16 2.81
C ALA A 120 -8.86 17.13 2.70
N PRO A 121 -8.90 18.36 3.26
CA PRO A 121 -7.77 19.30 3.18
C PRO A 121 -6.45 18.78 3.79
N GLN A 122 -6.53 17.95 4.83
CA GLN A 122 -5.35 17.41 5.52
C GLN A 122 -4.90 16.05 4.97
N PHE A 123 -5.82 15.32 4.33
CA PHE A 123 -5.65 13.94 3.87
C PHE A 123 -5.80 13.83 2.35
N GLN A 124 -5.11 14.70 1.62
CA GLN A 124 -5.07 14.69 0.16
C GLN A 124 -4.13 13.60 -0.39
N GLY A 125 -4.34 13.24 -1.65
CA GLY A 125 -3.40 12.40 -2.40
C GLY A 125 -3.41 10.92 -1.99
N ILE A 126 -4.41 10.46 -1.25
CA ILE A 126 -4.59 9.04 -0.91
C ILE A 126 -5.19 8.33 -2.14
N ARG A 127 -4.52 7.25 -2.55
CA ARG A 127 -4.88 6.42 -3.69
C ARG A 127 -5.17 5.01 -3.23
N MET A 128 -5.98 4.29 -3.99
CA MET A 128 -6.13 2.86 -3.86
C MET A 128 -5.05 2.17 -4.70
N LEU A 129 -4.28 1.29 -4.08
CA LEU A 129 -3.31 0.47 -4.79
C LEU A 129 -4.01 -0.61 -5.64
N GLN A 130 -3.44 -0.94 -6.80
CA GLN A 130 -3.81 -2.11 -7.60
C GLN A 130 -2.72 -3.18 -7.43
N GLN A 131 -2.90 -4.02 -6.42
CA GLN A 131 -1.92 -5.01 -6.01
C GLN A 131 -2.09 -6.34 -6.75
N ASP A 132 -1.03 -7.13 -6.77
CA ASP A 132 -1.08 -8.53 -7.23
C ASP A 132 -2.09 -9.34 -6.40
N PHE A 133 -2.89 -10.17 -7.07
CA PHE A 133 -3.98 -10.89 -6.44
C PHE A 133 -3.51 -11.91 -5.41
N VAL A 134 -2.49 -12.69 -5.74
CA VAL A 134 -1.94 -13.72 -4.85
C VAL A 134 -1.32 -13.07 -3.61
N GLU A 135 -0.49 -12.04 -3.82
CA GLU A 135 0.09 -11.25 -2.72
C GLU A 135 -1.00 -10.66 -1.81
N THR A 136 -2.04 -10.07 -2.39
CA THR A 136 -3.14 -9.45 -1.65
C THR A 136 -3.92 -10.49 -0.84
N LEU A 137 -4.30 -11.60 -1.45
CA LEU A 137 -5.03 -12.69 -0.80
C LEU A 137 -4.30 -13.19 0.46
N PHE A 138 -3.07 -13.66 0.31
CA PHE A 138 -2.32 -14.25 1.42
C PHE A 138 -1.89 -13.21 2.47
N SER A 139 -1.64 -11.97 2.06
CA SER A 139 -1.39 -10.87 2.99
C SER A 139 -2.61 -10.54 3.85
N PHE A 140 -3.82 -10.51 3.26
CA PHE A 140 -5.03 -10.21 4.02
C PHE A 140 -5.53 -11.40 4.87
N ILE A 141 -5.21 -12.65 4.51
CA ILE A 141 -5.38 -13.79 5.45
C ILE A 141 -4.56 -13.53 6.73
N CYS A 142 -3.33 -13.01 6.61
CA CYS A 142 -2.49 -12.62 7.76
C CYS A 142 -3.09 -11.46 8.59
N SER A 143 -4.01 -10.67 8.02
CA SER A 143 -4.58 -9.46 8.64
C SER A 143 -5.70 -9.70 9.63
N SER A 144 -6.39 -10.84 9.55
CA SER A 144 -7.53 -11.18 10.41
C SER A 144 -7.17 -11.05 11.89
N ASN A 145 -7.89 -10.27 12.70
CA ASN A 145 -7.60 -10.04 14.13
C ASN A 145 -6.12 -9.74 14.43
N ASN A 146 -5.56 -8.72 13.77
CA ASN A 146 -4.14 -8.38 13.83
C ASN A 146 -3.93 -6.86 13.72
N ASN A 147 -2.68 -6.39 13.82
CA ASN A 147 -2.34 -4.99 13.62
C ASN A 147 -1.32 -4.82 12.48
N ILE A 148 -1.31 -3.64 11.85
CA ILE A 148 -0.52 -3.35 10.64
C ILE A 148 0.96 -3.73 10.80
N GLN A 149 1.58 -3.41 11.93
CA GLN A 149 3.02 -3.70 12.16
C GLN A 149 3.29 -5.21 12.20
N ARG A 150 2.47 -5.97 12.92
CA ARG A 150 2.62 -7.43 12.97
C ARG A 150 2.30 -8.09 11.63
N ILE A 151 1.31 -7.59 10.89
CA ILE A 151 0.99 -8.10 9.55
C ILE A 151 2.18 -7.92 8.62
N GLN A 152 2.77 -6.72 8.62
CA GLN A 152 3.98 -6.41 7.86
C GLN A 152 5.12 -7.38 8.18
N GLN A 153 5.42 -7.62 9.46
CA GLN A 153 6.41 -8.62 9.86
C GLN A 153 6.08 -10.05 9.41
N MET A 154 4.80 -10.45 9.46
CA MET A 154 4.37 -11.77 8.99
C MET A 154 4.56 -11.90 7.48
N VAL A 155 4.14 -10.90 6.70
CA VAL A 155 4.31 -10.90 5.24
C VAL A 155 5.79 -10.87 4.86
N GLU A 156 6.64 -10.14 5.57
CA GLU A 156 8.09 -10.18 5.40
C GLU A 156 8.67 -11.57 5.62
N LYS A 157 8.32 -12.22 6.74
CA LYS A 157 8.74 -13.59 7.04
C LYS A 157 8.26 -14.59 6.00
N LEU A 158 7.03 -14.42 5.51
CA LEU A 158 6.48 -15.26 4.45
C LEU A 158 7.35 -15.16 3.19
N CYS A 159 7.69 -13.94 2.78
CA CYS A 159 8.51 -13.69 1.60
C CYS A 159 9.97 -14.14 1.78
N SER A 160 10.57 -13.94 2.94
CA SER A 160 11.98 -14.32 3.16
C SER A 160 12.19 -15.84 3.25
N ASN A 161 11.16 -16.61 3.63
CA ASN A 161 11.26 -18.07 3.76
C ASN A 161 10.78 -18.80 2.49
N TYR A 162 9.79 -18.26 1.79
CA TYR A 162 9.18 -18.95 0.64
C TYR A 162 9.33 -18.23 -0.70
N GLY A 163 9.78 -16.98 -0.71
CA GLY A 163 10.04 -16.17 -1.90
C GLY A 163 11.49 -16.23 -2.38
N ALA A 164 11.74 -15.74 -3.60
CA ALA A 164 13.09 -15.66 -4.17
C ALA A 164 13.76 -14.34 -3.81
N ALA A 165 15.06 -14.36 -3.49
CA ALA A 165 15.81 -13.14 -3.26
C ALA A 165 15.86 -12.28 -4.54
N ILE A 166 15.59 -10.98 -4.40
CA ILE A 166 15.58 -9.98 -5.47
C ILE A 166 16.90 -9.22 -5.46
N CYS A 167 17.16 -8.49 -4.37
CA CYS A 167 18.36 -7.67 -4.19
C CYS A 167 18.58 -7.35 -2.71
N SER A 168 19.75 -6.82 -2.38
CA SER A 168 20.06 -6.26 -1.05
C SER A 168 20.24 -4.75 -1.14
N LEU A 169 19.47 -3.99 -0.37
CA LEU A 169 19.53 -2.53 -0.30
C LEU A 169 19.63 -2.11 1.16
N ASP A 170 20.57 -1.21 1.48
CA ASP A 170 20.78 -0.67 2.84
C ASP A 170 20.87 -1.74 3.94
N GLY A 171 21.57 -2.85 3.65
CA GLY A 171 21.73 -3.96 4.60
C GLY A 171 20.50 -4.88 4.74
N ARG A 172 19.46 -4.68 3.92
CA ARG A 172 18.24 -5.49 3.92
C ARG A 172 18.07 -6.23 2.59
N THR A 173 17.84 -7.54 2.67
CA THR A 173 17.47 -8.36 1.51
C THR A 173 15.97 -8.25 1.24
N PHE A 174 15.61 -8.00 -0.02
CA PHE A 174 14.24 -7.99 -0.51
C PHE A 174 13.98 -9.31 -1.25
N TYR A 175 12.79 -9.87 -1.04
CA TYR A 175 12.37 -11.15 -1.61
C TYR A 175 11.07 -10.95 -2.40
N SER A 176 10.83 -11.73 -3.45
CA SER A 176 9.53 -11.77 -4.10
C SER A 176 8.45 -12.33 -3.17
N PHE A 177 7.18 -12.11 -3.49
CA PHE A 177 6.12 -12.89 -2.87
C PHE A 177 6.24 -14.37 -3.31
N PRO A 178 5.94 -15.35 -2.44
CA PRO A 178 5.96 -16.76 -2.82
C PRO A 178 4.88 -17.10 -3.85
N SER A 179 5.14 -18.10 -4.71
CA SER A 179 4.08 -18.69 -5.53
C SER A 179 3.12 -19.54 -4.68
N VAL A 180 1.91 -19.77 -5.20
CA VAL A 180 0.91 -20.62 -4.54
C VAL A 180 1.46 -22.02 -4.25
N ASP A 181 2.14 -22.64 -5.22
CA ASP A 181 2.69 -23.99 -5.06
C ASP A 181 3.72 -24.09 -3.92
N ARG A 182 4.50 -23.02 -3.69
CA ARG A 182 5.47 -22.96 -2.58
C ARG A 182 4.79 -22.93 -1.22
N LEU A 183 3.53 -22.49 -1.15
CA LEU A 183 2.75 -22.43 0.10
C LEU A 183 1.85 -23.66 0.30
N ALA A 184 1.67 -24.51 -0.72
CA ALA A 184 0.76 -25.66 -0.68
C ALA A 184 1.34 -26.88 0.07
N GLY A 185 2.66 -26.92 0.31
CA GLY A 185 3.36 -28.03 0.99
C GLY A 185 2.77 -28.36 2.36
N LYS A 186 2.71 -29.65 2.71
CA LYS A 186 2.07 -30.10 3.98
C LYS A 186 2.84 -29.63 5.21
N GLU A 187 4.14 -29.42 5.08
CA GLU A 187 5.06 -28.92 6.11
C GLU A 187 4.85 -27.43 6.41
N VAL A 188 4.30 -26.66 5.45
CA VAL A 188 4.20 -25.20 5.53
C VAL A 188 3.37 -24.73 6.74
N ASP A 189 2.29 -25.42 7.10
CA ASP A 189 1.51 -25.07 8.31
C ASP A 189 2.40 -25.16 9.57
N GLY A 190 3.14 -26.26 9.72
CA GLY A 190 4.03 -26.48 10.86
C GLY A 190 5.16 -25.45 10.93
N GLU A 191 5.75 -25.10 9.79
CA GLU A 191 6.82 -24.09 9.70
C GLU A 191 6.32 -22.68 9.99
N LEU A 192 5.20 -22.26 9.41
CA LEU A 192 4.61 -20.96 9.66
C LEU A 192 4.17 -20.80 11.12
N ARG A 193 3.72 -21.87 11.79
CA ARG A 193 3.46 -21.85 13.25
C ARG A 193 4.71 -21.53 14.03
N LYS A 194 5.85 -22.16 13.71
CA LYS A 194 7.17 -21.86 14.34
C LYS A 194 7.60 -20.41 14.10
N LEU A 195 7.22 -19.82 12.97
CA LEU A 195 7.50 -18.42 12.62
C LEU A 195 6.55 -17.40 13.27
N GLY A 196 5.53 -17.85 14.02
CA GLY A 196 4.63 -17.01 14.80
C GLY A 196 3.33 -16.60 14.10
N PHE A 197 2.93 -17.33 13.04
CA PHE A 197 1.68 -17.06 12.32
C PHE A 197 0.42 -17.52 13.10
N GLY A 198 0.61 -18.39 14.08
CA GLY A 198 -0.47 -18.92 14.92
C GLY A 198 -1.48 -19.71 14.09
N TYR A 199 -2.77 -19.55 14.37
CA TYR A 199 -3.85 -20.27 13.66
C TYR A 199 -3.92 -19.94 12.16
N ARG A 200 -3.37 -18.80 11.72
CA ARG A 200 -3.39 -18.37 10.31
C ARG A 200 -2.48 -19.22 9.43
N ALA A 201 -1.49 -19.90 10.02
CA ALA A 201 -0.62 -20.82 9.29
C ALA A 201 -1.43 -21.88 8.52
N GLY A 202 -2.41 -22.50 9.18
CA GLY A 202 -3.29 -23.47 8.56
C GLY A 202 -4.23 -22.86 7.52
N PHE A 203 -4.58 -21.58 7.62
CA PHE A 203 -5.36 -20.89 6.59
C PHE A 203 -4.52 -20.69 5.33
N LEU A 204 -3.30 -20.16 5.47
CA LEU A 204 -2.39 -19.94 4.35
C LEU A 204 -2.09 -21.23 3.59
N GLN A 205 -1.68 -22.29 4.30
CA GLN A 205 -1.33 -23.56 3.66
C GLN A 205 -2.55 -24.21 2.97
N LYS A 206 -3.71 -24.27 3.65
CA LYS A 206 -4.91 -24.89 3.07
C LYS A 206 -5.51 -24.10 1.92
N SER A 207 -5.48 -22.76 1.98
CA SER A 207 -5.87 -21.92 0.84
C SER A 207 -4.96 -22.18 -0.36
N ALA A 208 -3.65 -22.25 -0.14
CA ALA A 208 -2.70 -22.57 -1.20
C ALA A 208 -2.92 -23.97 -1.78
N GLU A 209 -3.10 -24.98 -0.93
CA GLU A 209 -3.40 -26.34 -1.35
C GLU A 209 -4.71 -26.43 -2.16
N TYR A 210 -5.75 -25.71 -1.76
CA TYR A 210 -6.99 -25.63 -2.51
C TYR A 210 -6.76 -25.04 -3.90
N ILE A 211 -6.07 -23.90 -3.99
CA ILE A 211 -5.82 -23.21 -5.26
C ILE A 211 -4.96 -24.05 -6.20
N THR A 212 -3.89 -24.69 -5.70
CA THR A 212 -3.06 -25.59 -6.52
C THR A 212 -3.86 -26.78 -7.09
N LYS A 213 -4.90 -27.25 -6.39
CA LYS A 213 -5.80 -28.32 -6.87
C LYS A 213 -6.89 -27.83 -7.83
N HIS A 214 -7.18 -26.52 -7.85
CA HIS A 214 -8.22 -25.89 -8.66
C HIS A 214 -7.61 -24.69 -9.41
N PRO A 215 -6.70 -24.91 -10.36
CA PRO A 215 -5.98 -23.83 -11.04
C PRO A 215 -6.91 -22.85 -11.78
N GLU A 216 -8.09 -23.29 -12.21
CA GLU A 216 -9.13 -22.47 -12.81
C GLU A 216 -9.74 -21.44 -11.86
N TRP A 217 -9.66 -21.67 -10.54
CA TRP A 217 -10.27 -20.79 -9.53
C TRP A 217 -9.68 -19.38 -9.59
N LEU A 218 -8.37 -19.24 -9.83
CA LEU A 218 -7.73 -17.93 -9.96
C LEU A 218 -8.35 -17.11 -11.09
N ASP A 219 -8.52 -17.73 -12.26
CA ASP A 219 -9.09 -17.07 -13.44
C ASP A 219 -10.56 -16.70 -13.23
N GLN A 220 -11.32 -17.60 -12.60
CA GLN A 220 -12.73 -17.36 -12.26
C GLN A 220 -12.88 -16.16 -11.32
N VAL A 221 -12.10 -16.08 -10.24
CA VAL A 221 -12.20 -14.98 -9.27
C VAL A 221 -11.77 -13.65 -9.88
N VAL A 222 -10.68 -13.63 -10.65
CA VAL A 222 -10.15 -12.39 -11.24
C VAL A 222 -11.10 -11.78 -12.28
N LYS A 223 -11.86 -12.61 -13.01
CA LYS A 223 -12.80 -12.16 -14.03
C LYS A 223 -14.23 -11.94 -13.52
N ALA A 224 -14.52 -12.39 -12.31
CA ALA A 224 -15.86 -12.34 -11.74
C ALA A 224 -16.32 -10.90 -11.44
N ASP A 225 -17.64 -10.72 -11.39
CA ASP A 225 -18.22 -9.55 -10.74
C ASP A 225 -17.98 -9.59 -9.22
N TYR A 226 -18.24 -8.48 -8.54
CA TYR A 226 -18.00 -8.36 -7.10
C TYR A 226 -18.72 -9.45 -6.27
N ALA A 227 -19.97 -9.77 -6.60
CA ALA A 227 -20.76 -10.70 -5.80
C ALA A 227 -20.20 -12.12 -5.90
N THR A 228 -19.89 -12.54 -7.13
CA THR A 228 -19.27 -13.84 -7.42
C THR A 228 -17.86 -13.92 -6.85
N ALA A 229 -17.02 -12.90 -7.08
CA ALA A 229 -15.66 -12.85 -6.55
C ALA A 229 -15.64 -12.95 -5.01
N LYS A 230 -16.52 -12.20 -4.33
CA LYS A 230 -16.65 -12.26 -2.86
C LYS A 230 -17.08 -13.64 -2.37
N SER A 231 -18.05 -14.26 -3.04
CA SER A 231 -18.52 -15.60 -2.69
C SER A 231 -17.39 -16.63 -2.79
N LEU A 232 -16.71 -16.68 -3.94
CA LEU A 232 -15.59 -17.59 -4.19
C LEU A 232 -14.43 -17.37 -3.21
N LEU A 233 -14.09 -16.10 -2.92
CA LEU A 233 -13.07 -15.76 -1.94
C LEU A 233 -13.40 -16.31 -0.55
N MET A 234 -14.66 -16.22 -0.13
CA MET A 234 -15.12 -16.66 1.20
C MET A 234 -15.19 -18.18 1.37
N GLU A 235 -15.01 -18.95 0.31
CA GLU A 235 -14.84 -20.42 0.39
C GLU A 235 -13.45 -20.79 0.94
N LEU A 236 -12.46 -19.90 0.80
CA LEU A 236 -11.11 -20.14 1.30
C LEU A 236 -11.04 -20.03 2.83
N PRO A 237 -10.27 -20.91 3.50
CA PRO A 237 -10.08 -20.83 4.93
C PRO A 237 -9.41 -19.51 5.33
N GLY A 238 -9.95 -18.86 6.36
CA GLY A 238 -9.44 -17.58 6.87
C GLY A 238 -9.91 -16.34 6.10
N VAL A 239 -10.74 -16.51 5.06
CA VAL A 239 -11.32 -15.40 4.30
C VAL A 239 -12.78 -15.18 4.70
N GLY A 240 -13.01 -14.19 5.56
CA GLY A 240 -14.36 -13.69 5.86
C GLY A 240 -14.73 -12.47 5.01
N ALA A 241 -15.94 -11.94 5.21
CA ALA A 241 -16.48 -10.80 4.44
C ALA A 241 -15.52 -9.60 4.33
N LYS A 242 -14.88 -9.21 5.44
CA LYS A 242 -13.88 -8.11 5.46
C LYS A 242 -12.66 -8.44 4.61
N VAL A 243 -12.11 -9.64 4.74
CA VAL A 243 -10.90 -10.06 4.01
C VAL A 243 -11.21 -10.13 2.51
N ALA A 244 -12.34 -10.72 2.13
CA ALA A 244 -12.80 -10.75 0.75
C ALA A 244 -12.97 -9.34 0.18
N ASP A 245 -13.60 -8.43 0.92
CA ASP A 245 -13.79 -7.05 0.48
C ASP A 245 -12.46 -6.29 0.32
N CYS A 246 -11.47 -6.53 1.20
CA CYS A 246 -10.12 -5.96 1.01
C CYS A 246 -9.50 -6.44 -0.30
N ILE A 247 -9.61 -7.72 -0.63
CA ILE A 247 -9.06 -8.29 -1.87
C ILE A 247 -9.79 -7.72 -3.10
N CYS A 248 -11.13 -7.67 -3.05
CA CYS A 248 -11.96 -7.08 -4.09
C CYS A 248 -11.58 -5.62 -4.39
N LEU A 249 -11.35 -4.83 -3.34
CA LEU A 249 -11.03 -3.41 -3.47
C LEU A 249 -9.60 -3.16 -3.94
N MET A 250 -8.63 -3.86 -3.33
CA MET A 250 -7.20 -3.53 -3.43
C MET A 250 -6.45 -4.34 -4.50
N SER A 251 -7.13 -5.28 -5.17
CA SER A 251 -6.55 -6.10 -6.23
C SER A 251 -7.48 -6.33 -7.41
N LEU A 252 -8.77 -6.66 -7.18
CA LEU A 252 -9.71 -6.99 -8.25
C LEU A 252 -10.39 -5.78 -8.92
N GLY A 253 -10.09 -4.56 -8.50
CA GLY A 253 -10.62 -3.34 -9.11
C GLY A 253 -12.09 -3.04 -8.80
N HIS A 254 -12.70 -3.71 -7.80
CA HIS A 254 -14.06 -3.40 -7.38
C HIS A 254 -14.10 -2.15 -6.48
N HIS A 255 -13.95 -0.98 -7.09
CA HIS A 255 -13.75 0.31 -6.40
C HIS A 255 -14.91 0.80 -5.52
N GLY A 256 -16.10 0.21 -5.65
CA GLY A 256 -17.26 0.52 -4.81
C GLY A 256 -17.33 -0.30 -3.52
N VAL A 257 -16.40 -1.25 -3.32
CA VAL A 257 -16.40 -2.16 -2.16
C VAL A 257 -15.82 -1.48 -0.93
N VAL A 258 -16.45 -1.68 0.23
CA VAL A 258 -16.07 -1.08 1.50
C VAL A 258 -15.82 -2.17 2.53
N PRO A 259 -14.57 -2.54 2.81
CA PRO A 259 -14.23 -3.50 3.84
C PRO A 259 -14.57 -2.95 5.23
N VAL A 260 -15.49 -3.58 5.95
CA VAL A 260 -15.92 -3.10 7.27
C VAL A 260 -15.16 -3.82 8.37
N ASP A 261 -14.17 -3.14 8.95
CA ASP A 261 -13.46 -3.59 10.14
C ASP A 261 -13.89 -2.78 11.38
N THR A 262 -13.19 -2.97 12.50
CA THR A 262 -13.48 -2.25 13.74
C THR A 262 -13.26 -0.74 13.62
N HIS A 263 -12.34 -0.27 12.78
CA HIS A 263 -12.12 1.15 12.55
C HIS A 263 -13.23 1.75 11.68
N VAL A 264 -13.60 1.10 10.58
CA VAL A 264 -14.71 1.55 9.73
C VAL A 264 -16.02 1.53 10.49
N PHE A 265 -16.26 0.49 11.31
CA PHE A 265 -17.38 0.45 12.22
C PHE A 265 -17.37 1.62 13.20
N ALA A 266 -16.24 1.90 13.86
CA ALA A 266 -16.12 3.01 14.80
C ALA A 266 -16.36 4.38 14.16
N ILE A 267 -15.74 4.66 13.00
CA ILE A 267 -15.98 5.90 12.22
C ILE A 267 -17.47 6.05 11.91
N THR A 268 -18.11 4.95 11.49
CA THR A 268 -19.53 4.96 11.12
C THR A 268 -20.43 5.18 12.31
N ALA A 269 -20.19 4.52 13.44
CA ALA A 269 -20.93 4.71 14.68
C ALA A 269 -20.74 6.11 15.27
N GLU A 270 -19.55 6.69 15.12
CA GLU A 270 -19.22 8.01 15.65
C GLU A 270 -19.89 9.12 14.83
N HIS A 271 -19.72 9.11 13.50
CA HIS A 271 -20.04 10.26 12.66
C HIS A 271 -21.31 10.13 11.83
N TYR A 272 -21.84 8.92 11.63
CA TYR A 272 -22.85 8.69 10.59
C TYR A 272 -24.11 7.98 11.09
N LEU A 273 -23.96 6.85 11.78
CA LEU A 273 -25.06 6.00 12.22
C LEU A 273 -24.97 5.79 13.74
N PRO A 274 -25.45 6.75 14.56
CA PRO A 274 -25.33 6.69 16.03
C PRO A 274 -25.94 5.42 16.64
N LYS A 275 -26.97 4.84 16.01
CA LYS A 275 -27.58 3.56 16.41
C LYS A 275 -26.60 2.39 16.47
N LEU A 276 -25.46 2.47 15.78
CA LEU A 276 -24.43 1.44 15.83
C LEU A 276 -23.65 1.46 17.16
N ARG A 277 -23.73 2.53 17.94
CA ARG A 277 -23.03 2.63 19.25
C ARG A 277 -23.56 1.61 20.27
N ASP A 278 -24.81 1.19 20.12
CA ASP A 278 -25.44 0.19 20.99
C ASP A 278 -25.22 -1.26 20.50
N ILE A 279 -24.61 -1.43 19.31
CA ILE A 279 -24.36 -2.74 18.71
C ILE A 279 -23.04 -3.31 19.22
N LYS A 280 -23.11 -4.49 19.85
CA LYS A 280 -21.94 -5.16 20.46
C LYS A 280 -21.10 -5.97 19.48
N SER A 281 -21.65 -6.33 18.30
CA SER A 281 -20.95 -7.14 17.31
C SER A 281 -21.38 -6.82 15.87
N VAL A 282 -20.42 -6.88 14.95
CA VAL A 282 -20.67 -6.66 13.52
C VAL A 282 -21.26 -7.94 12.92
N THR A 283 -22.59 -8.04 12.93
CA THR A 283 -23.33 -9.11 12.24
C THR A 283 -23.28 -8.91 10.71
N PRO A 284 -23.58 -9.93 9.88
CA PRO A 284 -23.65 -9.76 8.43
C PRO A 284 -24.62 -8.65 7.98
N ARG A 285 -25.75 -8.49 8.70
CA ARG A 285 -26.71 -7.41 8.43
C ARG A 285 -26.08 -6.03 8.65
N VAL A 286 -25.42 -5.84 9.80
CA VAL A 286 -24.74 -4.58 10.14
C VAL A 286 -23.59 -4.30 9.18
N TYR A 287 -22.82 -5.34 8.84
CA TYR A 287 -21.75 -5.27 7.85
C TYR A 287 -22.26 -4.73 6.51
N ASN A 288 -23.34 -5.33 5.99
CA ASN A 288 -23.92 -4.93 4.71
C ASN A 288 -24.53 -3.53 4.75
N GLU A 289 -25.24 -3.19 5.83
CA GLU A 289 -25.81 -1.85 6.04
C GLU A 289 -24.73 -0.76 5.98
N ILE A 290 -23.59 -0.97 6.65
CA ILE A 290 -22.47 -0.02 6.62
C ILE A 290 -21.91 0.08 5.20
N GLY A 291 -21.70 -1.03 4.50
CA GLY A 291 -21.23 -1.02 3.12
C GLY A 291 -22.18 -0.27 2.17
N GLU A 292 -23.49 -0.48 2.31
CA GLU A 292 -24.52 0.20 1.51
C GLU A 292 -24.57 1.69 1.82
N PHE A 293 -24.44 2.08 3.09
CA PHE A 293 -24.37 3.47 3.50
C PHE A 293 -23.25 4.23 2.77
N TYR A 294 -22.04 3.66 2.70
CA TYR A 294 -20.92 4.29 1.99
C TYR A 294 -21.13 4.29 0.47
N ARG A 295 -21.66 3.20 -0.12
CA ARG A 295 -21.95 3.13 -1.56
C ARG A 295 -23.01 4.14 -2.00
N ALA A 296 -24.08 4.28 -1.23
CA ALA A 296 -25.14 5.24 -1.51
C ALA A 296 -24.62 6.69 -1.49
N ARG A 297 -23.58 6.97 -0.70
CA ARG A 297 -23.04 8.32 -0.52
C ARG A 297 -21.91 8.68 -1.47
N PHE A 298 -20.97 7.76 -1.67
CA PHE A 298 -19.76 8.02 -2.45
C PHE A 298 -19.77 7.37 -3.83
N GLY A 299 -20.87 6.69 -4.18
CA GLY A 299 -21.11 6.13 -5.50
C GLY A 299 -20.13 5.02 -5.89
N PRO A 300 -19.81 4.88 -7.18
CA PRO A 300 -18.96 3.80 -7.71
C PRO A 300 -17.55 3.73 -7.11
N MET A 301 -17.07 4.83 -6.50
CA MET A 301 -15.73 4.94 -5.92
C MET A 301 -15.74 4.97 -4.38
N ALA A 302 -16.80 4.46 -3.74
CA ALA A 302 -16.94 4.44 -2.28
C ALA A 302 -15.78 3.73 -1.55
N GLY A 303 -15.18 2.72 -2.16
CA GLY A 303 -13.98 2.06 -1.67
C GLY A 303 -12.77 2.99 -1.56
N TRP A 304 -12.63 3.93 -2.50
CA TRP A 304 -11.59 4.94 -2.43
C TRP A 304 -11.92 6.01 -1.39
N ALA A 305 -13.16 6.51 -1.38
CA ALA A 305 -13.59 7.54 -0.44
C ALA A 305 -13.42 7.11 1.02
N HIS A 306 -13.91 5.92 1.39
CA HIS A 306 -13.78 5.45 2.78
C HIS A 306 -12.32 5.23 3.18
N SER A 307 -11.41 4.95 2.23
CA SER A 307 -9.98 4.78 2.52
C SER A 307 -9.34 6.08 2.99
N VAL A 308 -9.83 7.24 2.54
CA VAL A 308 -9.43 8.56 3.05
C VAL A 308 -9.88 8.71 4.50
N LEU A 309 -11.15 8.42 4.80
CA LEU A 309 -11.73 8.51 6.15
C LEU A 309 -11.02 7.54 7.12
N PHE A 310 -10.77 6.31 6.67
CA PHE A 310 -10.04 5.30 7.41
C PHE A 310 -8.62 5.78 7.74
N THR A 311 -7.90 6.30 6.75
CA THR A 311 -6.55 6.83 6.95
C THR A 311 -6.54 7.99 7.94
N ALA A 312 -7.50 8.91 7.83
CA ALA A 312 -7.64 10.01 8.78
C ALA A 312 -7.93 9.55 10.22
N HIS A 313 -8.54 8.38 10.38
CA HIS A 313 -8.84 7.80 11.69
C HIS A 313 -7.65 7.06 12.34
N LEU A 314 -6.62 6.66 11.58
CA LEU A 314 -5.48 5.94 12.13
C LEU A 314 -4.67 6.82 13.10
N ALA A 315 -4.40 6.29 14.29
CA ALA A 315 -3.72 7.02 15.38
C ALA A 315 -2.37 7.63 14.97
N ARG A 316 -1.62 6.97 14.08
CA ARG A 316 -0.33 7.46 13.56
C ARG A 316 -0.44 8.77 12.78
N PHE A 317 -1.61 9.04 12.19
CA PHE A 317 -1.83 10.23 11.39
C PHE A 317 -2.60 11.33 12.14
N LYS A 318 -3.41 10.97 13.16
CA LYS A 318 -4.04 11.96 14.06
C LYS A 318 -3.00 12.91 14.69
N LYS A 319 -1.86 12.38 15.17
CA LYS A 319 -0.76 13.19 15.74
C LYS A 319 -0.08 14.14 14.74
N LYS A 320 -0.02 13.76 13.45
CA LYS A 320 0.60 14.57 12.38
C LYS A 320 -0.31 15.74 11.98
N ALA A 321 -1.63 15.51 12.00
CA ALA A 321 -2.66 16.53 11.78
C ALA A 321 -2.73 17.55 12.93
N GLU A 322 -2.67 17.10 14.19
CA GLU A 322 -2.70 17.98 15.36
C GLU A 322 -1.43 18.86 15.47
N SER A 323 -0.27 18.31 15.12
CA SER A 323 1.00 19.07 15.13
C SER A 323 1.13 20.08 13.99
N SER A 324 0.48 19.85 12.83
CA SER A 324 0.40 20.84 11.74
C SER A 324 -0.64 21.94 12.01
N ALA A 325 -1.77 21.60 12.66
CA ALA A 325 -2.77 22.56 13.13
C ALA A 325 -2.24 23.48 14.26
N GLY A 326 -1.39 22.97 15.15
CA GLY A 326 -0.74 23.77 16.19
C GLY A 326 0.26 24.81 15.66
N ARG A 327 0.80 24.64 14.45
CA ARG A 327 1.70 25.61 13.81
C ARG A 327 0.99 26.78 13.15
N THR A 328 -0.30 26.66 12.82
CA THR A 328 -1.08 27.74 12.19
C THR A 328 -1.80 28.64 13.21
N HIS A 329 -1.86 28.28 14.49
CA HIS A 329 -2.53 29.07 15.53
C HIS A 329 -1.62 29.92 16.43
N ASN A 330 -0.30 29.89 16.25
CA ASN A 330 0.65 30.63 17.09
C ASN A 330 1.31 31.85 16.43
N LYS A 331 0.55 32.57 15.58
CA LYS A 331 0.86 33.95 15.17
C LYS A 331 -0.29 34.88 15.55
N ARG A 332 -0.45 35.16 16.85
CA ARG A 332 -1.24 36.31 17.32
C ARG A 332 -0.42 37.17 18.29
N LYS A 333 -0.04 38.34 17.74
CA LYS A 333 0.18 39.65 18.37
C LYS A 333 1.05 39.70 19.63
N LYS A 334 2.35 39.95 19.44
CA LYS A 334 3.07 40.87 20.33
C LYS A 334 2.88 42.28 19.78
N MET A 335 2.10 43.10 20.50
CA MET A 335 2.12 44.56 20.34
C MET A 335 3.52 45.05 20.72
N VAL A 336 4.16 45.78 19.81
CA VAL A 336 5.40 46.53 20.07
C VAL A 336 5.00 48.00 20.04
N THR A 337 5.21 48.71 21.15
CA THR A 337 5.12 50.16 21.28
C THR A 337 6.32 50.83 20.59
N PRO A 338 6.17 52.04 20.02
CA PRO A 338 7.23 52.71 19.27
C PRO A 338 8.16 53.56 20.17
N GLU A 339 9.26 54.02 19.55
CA GLU A 339 10.42 54.82 20.05
C GLU A 339 11.67 53.96 20.35
N SER A 340 12.87 54.21 19.83
CA SER A 340 13.47 55.39 19.19
C SER A 340 14.66 55.01 18.28
N VAL A 341 15.15 56.01 17.56
CA VAL A 341 16.04 56.09 16.39
C VAL A 341 17.48 55.55 16.59
N GLY A 342 18.10 54.99 15.54
CA GLY A 342 19.57 54.93 15.42
C GLY A 342 20.16 54.03 14.32
N ALA A 343 20.58 54.66 13.22
CA ALA A 343 21.71 54.34 12.31
C ALA A 343 21.73 53.05 11.43
N GLU A 344 21.54 53.30 10.13
CA GLU A 344 22.31 52.84 8.94
C GLU A 344 22.94 51.43 8.86
N HIS A 345 22.47 50.63 7.90
CA HIS A 345 23.31 50.17 6.77
C HIS A 345 22.45 49.77 5.55
N VAL A 346 23.00 49.99 4.36
CA VAL A 346 22.35 50.07 3.05
C VAL A 346 22.72 48.89 2.14
N SER A 347 21.75 48.46 1.30
CA SER A 347 21.88 47.76 -0.02
C SER A 347 22.24 46.26 -0.03
N ALA A 348 21.69 45.36 -0.87
CA ALA A 348 20.90 45.43 -2.12
C ALA A 348 20.03 44.13 -2.25
N THR A 349 18.72 44.19 -2.57
CA THR A 349 18.05 43.99 -3.89
C THR A 349 18.42 42.68 -4.61
N ASP A 350 17.49 41.71 -4.74
CA ASP A 350 16.45 41.57 -5.80
C ASP A 350 17.06 41.05 -7.12
N CYS A 351 16.45 40.28 -8.02
CA CYS A 351 15.19 39.55 -8.24
C CYS A 351 15.38 38.87 -9.63
N VAL A 352 14.33 38.20 -10.13
CA VAL A 352 14.04 37.98 -11.57
C VAL A 352 14.74 36.73 -12.16
N ASN A 353 14.07 35.69 -12.67
CA ASN A 353 12.69 35.44 -13.12
C ASN A 353 12.29 33.99 -12.82
#